data_AF-A0A1Q4FQT8-F1
#
_entry.id   AF-A0A1Q4FQT8-F1
#
_cell.length_a   1.000
_cell.length_b   1.000
_cell.length_c   1.000
_cell.angle_alpha   90.00
_cell.angle_beta   90.00
_cell.angle_gamma   90.00
#
_symmetry.space_group_name_H-M   'P 1'
#
loop_
_entity.id
_entity.type
_entity.pdbx_description
1 polymer ?
#
loop_
_entity_poly.entity_id
_entity_poly.type
_entity_poly.pdbx_seq_one_letter_code
_entity_poly.pdbx_strand_id
1 'polypeptide(L)'
;MAFVVFAASLAGAAAAARTDVTFVLADDNPGHAFFAAARDYYAARPAEAGVLVTTARSLADVREFLRRSPLRGAQPWGRVRLVAHGSQWQGLRVPVFAAGELASLQTLERTLARDEFPPLPVDVLDRGSRLVVDSCGLARRPRWLRRLSELFAGTTPLPVEASAGYVWFRRLRDADGELRSRREELPYRAVVVAGAQSLDESTRARLRRNWPAGSAVEIVAVPVRIDVPVPAIGGSGPSASPEAQAAVRNYGLRTGQLQWRSEAGRLRGAALIVVATADVVAEDLRELAAAP
;
A
#
# COMPACT_ATOMS: atom_id res chain seq x y z
N MET A 1 -31.35 -64.04 10.45
CA MET A 1 -30.22 -63.13 10.21
C MET A 1 -30.76 -61.90 9.50
N ALA A 2 -30.93 -60.78 10.22
CA ALA A 2 -31.46 -59.54 9.66
C ALA A 2 -30.30 -58.59 9.37
N PHE A 3 -30.14 -58.19 8.10
CA PHE A 3 -29.19 -57.16 7.68
C PHE A 3 -29.85 -55.78 7.86
N VAL A 4 -29.32 -54.97 8.76
CA VAL A 4 -29.66 -53.56 8.88
C VAL A 4 -28.76 -52.79 7.91
N VAL A 5 -29.35 -52.28 6.82
CA VAL A 5 -28.68 -51.37 5.90
C VAL A 5 -28.82 -49.96 6.47
N PHE A 6 -27.72 -49.41 6.99
CA PHE A 6 -27.64 -47.98 7.30
C PHE A 6 -27.48 -47.20 6.00
N ALA A 7 -28.56 -46.57 5.55
CA ALA A 7 -28.48 -45.52 4.55
C ALA A 7 -27.87 -44.27 5.20
N ALA A 8 -26.57 -44.09 5.03
CA ALA A 8 -25.90 -42.85 5.38
C ALA A 8 -26.39 -41.75 4.43
N SER A 9 -27.20 -40.82 4.97
CA SER A 9 -27.64 -39.63 4.24
C SER A 9 -26.41 -38.75 3.99
N LEU A 10 -25.94 -38.71 2.74
CA LEU A 10 -24.96 -37.74 2.26
C LEU A 10 -25.64 -36.39 2.08
N ALA A 11 -26.05 -35.78 3.20
CA ALA A 11 -26.31 -34.36 3.23
C ALA A 11 -24.95 -33.67 3.00
N GLY A 12 -24.74 -33.17 1.78
CA GLY A 12 -23.54 -32.39 1.44
C GLY A 12 -23.42 -31.24 2.42
N ALA A 13 -22.49 -31.36 3.36
CA ALA A 13 -22.16 -30.29 4.28
C ALA A 13 -21.74 -29.09 3.43
N ALA A 14 -22.56 -28.04 3.42
CA ALA A 14 -22.17 -26.77 2.83
C ALA A 14 -20.80 -26.42 3.41
N ALA A 15 -19.78 -26.33 2.55
CA ALA A 15 -18.43 -26.02 2.99
C ALA A 15 -18.49 -24.75 3.84
N ALA A 16 -17.99 -24.83 5.08
CA ALA A 16 -18.05 -23.72 6.01
C ALA A 16 -17.47 -22.46 5.33
N ALA A 17 -18.20 -21.35 5.41
CA ALA A 17 -17.76 -20.09 4.82
C ALA A 17 -16.40 -19.70 5.42
N ARG A 18 -15.45 -19.30 4.56
CA ARG A 18 -14.12 -18.88 4.98
C ARG A 18 -14.21 -17.55 5.74
N THR A 19 -13.41 -17.40 6.78
CA THR A 19 -13.34 -16.14 7.53
C THR A 19 -12.54 -15.11 6.73
N ASP A 20 -13.06 -13.90 6.62
CA ASP A 20 -12.35 -12.72 6.10
C ASP A 20 -11.65 -11.96 7.25
N VAL A 21 -10.62 -11.19 6.94
CA VAL A 21 -9.91 -10.35 7.91
C VAL A 21 -9.44 -9.06 7.25
N THR A 22 -9.56 -7.95 7.98
CA THR A 22 -9.10 -6.62 7.57
C THR A 22 -8.14 -6.06 8.60
N PHE A 23 -6.95 -5.69 8.13
CA PHE A 23 -5.90 -5.07 8.94
C PHE A 23 -5.83 -3.57 8.66
N VAL A 24 -5.92 -2.75 9.70
CA VAL A 24 -5.61 -1.31 9.64
C VAL A 24 -4.22 -1.11 10.25
N LEU A 25 -3.22 -0.90 9.40
CA LEU A 25 -1.81 -1.17 9.73
C LEU A 25 -1.02 -0.01 10.35
N ALA A 26 -1.66 1.14 10.55
CA ALA A 26 -1.02 2.30 11.16
C ALA A 26 -2.04 3.15 11.92
N ASP A 27 -1.49 4.15 12.61
CA ASP A 27 -2.22 5.20 13.31
C ASP A 27 -2.11 6.51 12.53
N ASP A 28 -3.06 7.41 12.77
CA ASP A 28 -3.05 8.72 12.15
C ASP A 28 -1.96 9.62 12.75
N ASN A 29 -1.40 10.48 11.90
CA ASN A 29 -0.63 11.62 12.36
C ASN A 29 -1.60 12.74 12.81
N PRO A 30 -1.19 13.65 13.73
CA PRO A 30 -1.99 14.80 14.10
C PRO A 30 -2.46 15.58 12.87
N GLY A 31 -3.76 15.91 12.80
CA GLY A 31 -4.37 16.61 11.67
C GLY A 31 -4.95 15.69 10.58
N HIS A 32 -4.58 14.40 10.56
CA HIS A 32 -5.13 13.44 9.62
C HIS A 32 -6.04 12.43 10.33
N ALA A 33 -7.06 11.92 9.64
CA ALA A 33 -8.02 10.97 10.21
C ALA A 33 -8.30 9.78 9.29
N PHE A 34 -7.36 9.44 8.41
CA PHE A 34 -7.50 8.37 7.42
C PHE A 34 -7.72 7.01 8.09
N PHE A 35 -6.87 6.64 9.05
CA PHE A 35 -6.95 5.35 9.72
C PHE A 35 -8.13 5.28 10.69
N ALA A 36 -8.41 6.38 11.40
CA ALA A 36 -9.60 6.49 12.24
C ALA A 36 -10.88 6.32 11.41
N ALA A 37 -10.99 7.00 10.26
CA ALA A 37 -12.13 6.84 9.36
C ALA A 37 -12.21 5.42 8.78
N ALA A 38 -11.08 4.80 8.44
CA ALA A 38 -11.04 3.42 7.95
C ALA A 38 -11.53 2.40 9.00
N ARG A 39 -11.11 2.56 10.26
CA ARG A 39 -11.57 1.72 11.38
C ARG A 39 -13.08 1.80 11.53
N ASP A 40 -13.62 3.01 11.56
CA ASP A 40 -15.07 3.22 11.66
C ASP A 40 -15.82 2.66 10.45
N TYR A 41 -15.25 2.82 9.24
CA TYR A 41 -15.85 2.30 8.01
C TYR A 41 -16.05 0.80 8.06
N TYR A 42 -15.01 0.05 8.46
CA TYR A 42 -15.03 -1.40 8.54
C TYR A 42 -15.75 -1.92 9.79
N ALA A 43 -15.68 -1.22 10.93
CA ALA A 43 -16.45 -1.56 12.12
C ALA A 43 -17.96 -1.51 11.85
N ALA A 44 -18.42 -0.54 11.06
CA ALA A 44 -19.81 -0.43 10.62
C ALA A 44 -20.20 -1.45 9.52
N ARG A 45 -19.26 -2.24 8.99
CA ARG A 45 -19.46 -3.18 7.87
C ARG A 45 -18.81 -4.54 8.14
N PRO A 46 -19.23 -5.28 9.19
CA PRO A 46 -18.59 -6.54 9.58
C PRO A 46 -18.62 -7.60 8.47
N ALA A 47 -19.65 -7.62 7.63
CA ALA A 47 -19.72 -8.54 6.49
C ALA A 47 -18.64 -8.27 5.42
N GLU A 48 -18.17 -7.04 5.29
CA GLU A 48 -17.08 -6.66 4.37
C GLU A 48 -15.70 -6.78 5.03
N ALA A 49 -15.64 -6.41 6.32
CA ALA A 49 -14.41 -6.38 7.09
C ALA A 49 -13.93 -7.79 7.49
N GLY A 50 -14.87 -8.68 7.81
CA GLY A 50 -14.58 -9.89 8.56
C GLY A 50 -14.04 -9.55 9.95
N VAL A 51 -12.96 -10.20 10.37
CA VAL A 51 -12.23 -9.87 11.59
C VAL A 51 -11.48 -8.54 11.39
N LEU A 52 -11.77 -7.52 12.21
CA LEU A 52 -11.05 -6.25 12.16
C LEU A 52 -9.84 -6.27 13.12
N VAL A 53 -8.63 -6.10 12.59
CA VAL A 53 -7.36 -6.10 13.34
C VAL A 53 -6.71 -4.73 13.22
N THR A 54 -6.55 -4.04 14.36
CA THR A 54 -5.98 -2.67 14.42
C THR A 54 -4.65 -2.60 15.16
N THR A 55 -4.07 -3.75 15.54
CA THR A 55 -2.85 -3.85 16.35
C THR A 55 -1.59 -4.25 15.56
N ALA A 56 -1.74 -4.79 14.35
CA ALA A 56 -0.60 -5.11 13.49
C ALA A 56 0.08 -3.83 12.98
N ARG A 57 1.41 -3.78 12.99
CA ARG A 57 2.20 -2.61 12.55
C ARG A 57 3.26 -2.95 11.49
N SER A 58 3.37 -4.22 11.10
CA SER A 58 4.26 -4.70 10.05
C SER A 58 3.61 -5.85 9.24
N LEU A 59 4.16 -6.17 8.07
CA LEU A 59 3.73 -7.36 7.32
C LEU A 59 4.02 -8.66 8.10
N ALA A 60 5.08 -8.68 8.91
CA ALA A 60 5.40 -9.80 9.79
C ALA A 60 4.31 -10.01 10.86
N ASP A 61 3.76 -8.94 11.44
CA ASP A 61 2.65 -9.04 12.39
C ASP A 61 1.39 -9.59 11.71
N VAL A 62 1.10 -9.15 10.48
CA VAL A 62 -0.01 -9.67 9.67
C VAL A 62 0.15 -11.17 9.46
N ARG A 63 1.32 -11.59 8.96
CA ARG A 63 1.63 -13.02 8.76
C ARG A 63 1.44 -13.81 10.05
N GLU A 64 1.96 -13.29 11.16
CA GLU A 64 1.92 -13.97 12.44
C GLU A 64 0.50 -14.11 12.98
N PHE A 65 -0.30 -13.06 12.84
CA PHE A 65 -1.73 -13.11 13.14
C PHE A 65 -2.44 -14.17 12.29
N LEU A 66 -2.27 -14.16 10.96
CA LEU A 66 -2.93 -15.10 10.06
C LEU A 66 -2.59 -16.55 10.42
N ARG A 67 -1.33 -16.81 10.77
CA ARG A 67 -0.83 -18.15 11.13
C ARG A 67 -1.41 -18.65 12.45
N ARG A 68 -1.39 -17.83 13.50
CA ARG A 68 -1.74 -18.26 14.86
C ARG A 68 -3.21 -18.06 15.24
N SER A 69 -3.93 -17.17 14.55
CA SER A 69 -5.27 -16.80 14.97
C SER A 69 -6.25 -17.97 14.80
N PRO A 70 -6.96 -18.36 15.87
CA PRO A 70 -7.98 -19.41 15.82
C PRO A 70 -9.26 -18.94 15.11
N LEU A 71 -9.40 -17.63 14.84
CA LEU A 71 -10.60 -17.04 14.26
C LEU A 71 -10.87 -17.48 12.81
N ARG A 72 -9.89 -18.11 12.13
CA ARG A 72 -10.11 -18.73 10.81
C ARG A 72 -10.93 -20.02 10.88
N GLY A 73 -11.04 -20.63 12.05
CA GLY A 73 -11.59 -21.98 12.21
C GLY A 73 -10.72 -23.04 11.53
N ALA A 74 -11.36 -23.98 10.85
CA ALA A 74 -10.67 -25.10 10.18
C ALA A 74 -10.31 -24.83 8.71
N GLN A 75 -10.74 -23.68 8.16
CA GLN A 75 -10.52 -23.32 6.76
C GLN A 75 -9.38 -22.30 6.63
N PRO A 76 -8.68 -22.25 5.48
CA PRO A 76 -7.82 -21.13 5.13
C PRO A 76 -8.59 -19.80 5.15
N TRP A 77 -7.88 -18.68 5.32
CA TRP A 77 -8.50 -17.37 5.26
C TRP A 77 -9.13 -17.13 3.87
N GLY A 78 -10.29 -16.45 3.85
CA GLY A 78 -10.95 -16.02 2.62
C GLY A 78 -10.23 -14.80 2.05
N ARG A 79 -10.73 -13.61 2.40
CA ARG A 79 -10.11 -12.33 2.04
C ARG A 79 -9.23 -11.83 3.17
N VAL A 80 -7.98 -11.53 2.86
CA VAL A 80 -7.05 -10.78 3.71
C VAL A 80 -6.94 -9.37 3.15
N ARG A 81 -7.41 -8.36 3.88
CA ARG A 81 -7.37 -6.96 3.45
C ARG A 81 -6.34 -6.17 4.25
N LEU A 82 -5.51 -5.41 3.57
CA LEU A 82 -4.49 -4.53 4.13
C LEU A 82 -4.87 -3.08 3.84
N VAL A 83 -5.16 -2.31 4.88
CA VAL A 83 -5.45 -0.87 4.80
C VAL A 83 -4.22 -0.11 5.29
N ALA A 84 -3.59 0.62 4.36
CA ALA A 84 -2.33 1.30 4.62
C ALA A 84 -2.09 2.43 3.61
N HIS A 85 -1.38 3.47 4.03
CA HIS A 85 -0.83 4.42 3.06
C HIS A 85 0.21 3.74 2.18
N GLY A 86 0.35 4.27 0.98
CA GLY A 86 1.26 3.76 -0.03
C GLY A 86 1.27 4.68 -1.23
N SER A 87 2.09 4.32 -2.20
CA SER A 87 2.13 5.03 -3.47
C SER A 87 2.57 4.12 -4.60
N GLN A 88 2.23 4.52 -5.82
CA GLN A 88 2.64 3.83 -7.05
C GLN A 88 4.17 3.76 -7.25
N TRP A 89 4.98 4.49 -6.46
CA TRP A 89 6.44 4.43 -6.55
C TRP A 89 7.09 3.70 -5.39
N GLN A 90 6.62 3.95 -4.16
CA GLN A 90 7.28 3.45 -2.95
C GLN A 90 6.77 2.07 -2.53
N GLY A 91 5.51 1.73 -2.82
CA GLY A 91 4.89 0.52 -2.29
C GLY A 91 4.04 0.87 -1.07
N LEU A 92 3.94 -0.04 -0.11
CA LEU A 92 3.23 0.22 1.15
C LEU A 92 4.12 0.97 2.13
N ARG A 93 3.55 2.00 2.78
CA ARG A 93 4.16 2.70 3.92
C ARG A 93 3.93 1.93 5.22
N VAL A 94 4.20 0.64 5.18
CA VAL A 94 4.20 -0.29 6.31
C VAL A 94 5.51 -1.07 6.22
N PRO A 95 6.24 -1.26 7.32
CA PRO A 95 7.48 -2.02 7.29
C PRO A 95 7.24 -3.52 7.11
N VAL A 96 8.20 -4.22 6.51
CA VAL A 96 8.13 -5.69 6.37
C VAL A 96 8.23 -6.36 7.74
N PHE A 97 9.19 -5.91 8.55
CA PHE A 97 9.41 -6.34 9.94
C PHE A 97 9.23 -5.17 10.91
N ALA A 98 9.03 -5.44 12.20
CA ALA A 98 8.95 -4.39 13.22
C ALA A 98 10.21 -3.49 13.19
N ALA A 99 10.01 -2.16 13.18
CA ALA A 99 11.08 -1.15 13.05
C ALA A 99 11.98 -1.29 11.80
N GLY A 100 11.57 -2.07 10.80
CA GLY A 100 12.34 -2.32 9.58
C GLY A 100 12.05 -1.35 8.44
N GLU A 101 12.61 -1.65 7.28
CA GLU A 101 12.35 -0.91 6.05
C GLU A 101 10.91 -1.09 5.56
N LEU A 102 10.36 -0.03 4.97
CA LEU A 102 9.05 -0.05 4.31
C LEU A 102 8.98 -1.16 3.26
N ALA A 103 7.78 -1.68 3.02
CA ALA A 103 7.47 -2.70 2.03
C ALA A 103 7.54 -2.15 0.60
N SER A 104 8.73 -1.69 0.22
CA SER A 104 9.10 -1.33 -1.15
C SER A 104 9.38 -2.57 -1.99
N LEU A 105 9.40 -2.43 -3.31
CA LEU A 105 9.71 -3.56 -4.20
C LEU A 105 11.09 -4.16 -3.87
N GLN A 106 12.08 -3.30 -3.62
CA GLN A 106 13.44 -3.73 -3.30
C GLN A 106 13.49 -4.46 -1.96
N THR A 107 12.78 -3.96 -0.94
CA THR A 107 12.71 -4.62 0.37
C THR A 107 12.08 -6.00 0.22
N LEU A 108 10.94 -6.12 -0.48
CA LEU A 108 10.28 -7.40 -0.73
C LEU A 108 11.21 -8.39 -1.45
N GLU A 109 11.88 -7.96 -2.52
CA GLU A 109 12.79 -8.84 -3.29
C GLU A 109 13.98 -9.32 -2.48
N ARG A 110 14.56 -8.43 -1.67
CA ARG A 110 15.67 -8.78 -0.77
C ARG A 110 15.23 -9.74 0.34
N THR A 111 14.08 -9.48 0.97
CA THR A 111 13.52 -10.36 2.00
C THR A 111 13.25 -11.76 1.45
N LEU A 112 12.67 -11.85 0.25
CA LEU A 112 12.46 -13.12 -0.45
C LEU A 112 13.79 -13.82 -0.77
N ALA A 113 14.78 -13.10 -1.30
CA ALA A 113 16.08 -13.67 -1.66
C ALA A 113 16.87 -14.21 -0.45
N ARG A 114 16.60 -13.69 0.74
CA ARG A 114 17.25 -14.11 1.99
C ARG A 114 16.45 -15.11 2.81
N ASP A 115 15.26 -15.49 2.35
CA ASP A 115 14.33 -16.36 3.06
C ASP A 115 14.02 -15.88 4.50
N GLU A 116 14.02 -14.56 4.72
CA GLU A 116 13.79 -13.95 6.05
C GLU A 116 12.31 -13.91 6.43
N PHE A 117 11.41 -14.16 5.47
CA PHE A 117 9.96 -14.14 5.64
C PHE A 117 9.37 -15.42 5.07
N PRO A 118 9.38 -16.53 5.83
CA PRO A 118 8.90 -17.80 5.32
C PRO A 118 7.40 -17.71 4.99
N PRO A 119 6.95 -18.17 3.82
CA PRO A 119 5.56 -18.01 3.41
C PRO A 119 4.60 -18.77 4.35
N LEU A 120 3.32 -18.38 4.33
CA LEU A 120 2.27 -19.09 5.05
C LEU A 120 1.98 -20.43 4.38
N PRO A 121 1.71 -21.49 5.17
CA PRO A 121 1.36 -22.79 4.63
C PRO A 121 -0.04 -22.77 4.00
N VAL A 122 -0.30 -23.74 3.13
CA VAL A 122 -1.53 -23.80 2.31
C VAL A 122 -2.82 -23.98 3.12
N ASP A 123 -2.73 -24.51 4.34
CA ASP A 123 -3.86 -24.59 5.28
C ASP A 123 -4.22 -23.23 5.92
N VAL A 124 -3.35 -22.21 5.75
CA VAL A 124 -3.60 -20.83 6.20
C VAL A 124 -3.99 -19.93 5.01
N LEU A 125 -3.26 -20.00 3.90
CA LEU A 125 -3.56 -19.29 2.65
C LEU A 125 -3.43 -20.23 1.46
N ASP A 126 -4.51 -20.45 0.73
CA ASP A 126 -4.53 -21.30 -0.46
C ASP A 126 -4.92 -20.50 -1.72
N ARG A 127 -5.19 -21.22 -2.82
CA ARG A 127 -5.60 -20.61 -4.10
C ARG A 127 -6.99 -19.97 -4.08
N GLY A 128 -7.83 -20.29 -3.09
CA GLY A 128 -9.11 -19.65 -2.86
C GLY A 128 -9.02 -18.44 -1.94
N SER A 129 -7.87 -18.22 -1.27
CA SER A 129 -7.60 -17.00 -0.53
C SER A 129 -7.35 -15.83 -1.47
N ARG A 130 -7.52 -14.60 -0.99
CA ARG A 130 -7.22 -13.38 -1.75
C ARG A 130 -6.64 -12.31 -0.84
N LEU A 131 -5.61 -11.63 -1.33
CA LEU A 131 -5.07 -10.44 -0.71
C LEU A 131 -5.67 -9.19 -1.37
N VAL A 132 -6.17 -8.26 -0.57
CA VAL A 132 -6.71 -6.97 -1.03
C VAL A 132 -5.92 -5.85 -0.36
N VAL A 133 -5.43 -4.89 -1.13
CA VAL A 133 -4.60 -3.80 -0.63
C VAL A 133 -5.28 -2.45 -0.92
N ASP A 134 -5.85 -1.88 0.12
CA ASP A 134 -6.45 -0.54 0.10
C ASP A 134 -5.35 0.50 0.33
N SER A 135 -4.71 0.89 -0.77
CA SER A 135 -3.61 1.83 -0.79
C SER A 135 -3.45 2.53 -2.15
N CYS A 136 -2.98 3.77 -2.15
CA CYS A 136 -2.99 4.62 -3.33
C CYS A 136 -2.10 4.08 -4.47
N GLY A 137 -2.71 3.81 -5.62
CA GLY A 137 -2.03 3.55 -6.89
C GLY A 137 -1.24 2.24 -7.01
N LEU A 138 -1.38 1.29 -6.08
CA LEU A 138 -0.60 0.05 -6.10
C LEU A 138 -1.01 -0.94 -7.20
N ALA A 139 -2.24 -0.88 -7.72
CA ALA A 139 -2.66 -1.68 -8.88
C ALA A 139 -1.77 -1.46 -10.11
N ARG A 140 -1.15 -0.28 -10.20
CA ARG A 140 -0.23 0.11 -11.29
C ARG A 140 1.16 -0.52 -11.15
N ARG A 141 1.38 -1.36 -10.13
CA ARG A 141 2.67 -2.01 -9.83
C ARG A 141 2.59 -3.54 -9.87
N PRO A 142 2.36 -4.17 -11.03
CA PRO A 142 2.16 -5.62 -11.12
C PRO A 142 3.35 -6.44 -10.57
N ARG A 143 4.59 -5.95 -10.73
CA ARG A 143 5.78 -6.61 -10.14
C ARG A 143 5.75 -6.55 -8.61
N TRP A 144 5.34 -5.44 -8.02
CA TRP A 144 5.23 -5.31 -6.56
C TRP A 144 4.14 -6.23 -6.00
N LEU A 145 2.96 -6.26 -6.64
CA LEU A 145 1.85 -7.14 -6.25
C LEU A 145 2.27 -8.62 -6.30
N ARG A 146 3.00 -9.02 -7.35
CA ARG A 146 3.53 -10.39 -7.44
C ARG A 146 4.50 -10.70 -6.30
N ARG A 147 5.43 -9.80 -5.96
CA ARG A 147 6.34 -10.03 -4.83
C ARG A 147 5.61 -10.07 -3.49
N LEU A 148 4.53 -9.30 -3.32
CA LEU A 148 3.69 -9.41 -2.13
C LEU A 148 2.98 -10.76 -2.05
N SER A 149 2.46 -11.27 -3.18
CA SER A 149 1.89 -12.62 -3.30
C SER A 149 2.91 -13.69 -2.87
N GLU A 150 4.12 -13.64 -3.46
CA GLU A 150 5.22 -14.55 -3.15
C GLU A 150 5.65 -14.45 -1.67
N LEU A 151 5.67 -13.25 -1.09
CA LEU A 151 6.03 -13.05 0.32
C LEU A 151 5.06 -13.79 1.26
N PHE A 152 3.76 -13.76 0.98
CA PHE A 152 2.75 -14.39 1.85
C PHE A 152 2.50 -15.87 1.52
N ALA A 153 2.60 -16.29 0.26
CA ALA A 153 2.16 -17.62 -0.19
C ALA A 153 3.25 -18.44 -0.91
N GLY A 154 4.47 -17.89 -1.04
CA GLY A 154 5.59 -18.56 -1.69
C GLY A 154 5.28 -18.83 -3.16
N THR A 155 5.38 -20.10 -3.55
CA THR A 155 5.03 -20.55 -4.91
C THR A 155 3.53 -20.78 -5.12
N THR A 156 2.72 -20.70 -4.07
CA THR A 156 1.26 -20.85 -4.19
C THR A 156 0.69 -19.58 -4.81
N PRO A 157 -0.04 -19.66 -5.94
CA PRO A 157 -0.64 -18.49 -6.55
C PRO A 157 -1.69 -17.87 -5.61
N LEU A 158 -1.38 -16.70 -5.06
CA LEU A 158 -2.31 -15.90 -4.24
C LEU A 158 -2.73 -14.67 -5.06
N PRO A 159 -4.01 -14.55 -5.46
CA PRO A 159 -4.53 -13.34 -6.10
C PRO A 159 -4.34 -12.11 -5.21
N VAL A 160 -3.77 -11.05 -5.77
CA VAL A 160 -3.58 -9.76 -5.09
C VAL A 160 -4.33 -8.67 -5.86
N GLU A 161 -5.31 -8.06 -5.20
CA GLU A 161 -6.05 -6.90 -5.69
C GLU A 161 -5.58 -5.66 -4.97
N ALA A 162 -5.54 -4.53 -5.67
CA ALA A 162 -5.16 -3.26 -5.07
C ALA A 162 -5.88 -2.11 -5.78
N SER A 163 -5.95 -0.96 -5.12
CA SER A 163 -6.50 0.25 -5.72
C SER A 163 -5.57 0.86 -6.77
N ALA A 164 -6.16 1.32 -7.87
CA ALA A 164 -5.49 2.03 -8.95
C ALA A 164 -5.51 3.55 -8.75
N GLY A 165 -6.49 4.03 -7.99
CA GLY A 165 -6.75 5.41 -7.62
C GLY A 165 -6.15 5.82 -6.27
N TYR A 166 -6.59 6.98 -5.79
CA TYR A 166 -6.32 7.47 -4.44
C TYR A 166 -7.40 6.90 -3.52
N VAL A 167 -7.00 6.07 -2.57
CA VAL A 167 -7.92 5.52 -1.59
C VAL A 167 -8.13 6.56 -0.51
N TRP A 168 -9.39 6.87 -0.25
CA TRP A 168 -9.76 7.88 0.73
C TRP A 168 -10.78 7.32 1.70
N PHE A 169 -10.45 7.40 2.99
CA PHE A 169 -11.38 7.17 4.07
C PHE A 169 -11.67 8.49 4.77
N ARG A 170 -12.94 8.86 4.88
CA ARG A 170 -13.37 10.10 5.52
C ARG A 170 -14.66 9.93 6.29
N ARG A 171 -14.84 10.75 7.31
CA ARG A 171 -16.10 10.91 8.03
C ARG A 171 -16.88 12.07 7.43
N LEU A 172 -18.09 11.79 6.95
CA LEU A 172 -19.00 12.81 6.42
C LEU A 172 -20.29 12.80 7.22
N ARG A 173 -20.88 13.98 7.43
CA ARG A 173 -22.28 14.03 7.86
C ARG A 173 -23.16 13.63 6.69
N ASP A 174 -24.08 12.71 6.94
CA ASP A 174 -25.13 12.39 5.98
C ASP A 174 -26.27 13.42 6.04
N ALA A 175 -27.35 13.17 5.27
CA ALA A 175 -28.50 14.08 5.21
C ALA A 175 -29.22 14.22 6.56
N ASP A 176 -29.09 13.22 7.44
CA ASP A 176 -29.68 13.20 8.78
C ASP A 176 -28.76 13.86 9.81
N GLY A 177 -27.57 14.33 9.39
CA GLY A 177 -26.57 14.95 10.24
C GLY A 177 -25.65 13.95 10.94
N GLU A 178 -25.84 12.65 10.73
CA GLU A 178 -25.07 11.58 11.35
C GLU A 178 -23.69 11.44 10.71
N LEU A 179 -22.65 11.32 11.54
CA LEU A 179 -21.28 11.21 11.06
C LEU A 179 -20.98 9.78 10.62
N ARG A 180 -20.83 9.54 9.32
CA ARG A 180 -20.53 8.22 8.75
C ARG A 180 -19.21 8.21 8.01
N SER A 181 -18.43 7.15 8.23
CA SER A 181 -17.24 6.90 7.44
C SER A 181 -17.58 6.34 6.06
N ARG A 182 -16.87 6.83 5.04
CA ARG A 182 -16.96 6.39 3.65
C ARG A 182 -15.57 6.02 3.13
N ARG A 183 -15.52 5.00 2.28
CA ARG A 183 -14.37 4.64 1.43
C ARG A 183 -14.68 5.09 0.01
N GLU A 184 -13.79 5.89 -0.56
CA GLU A 184 -13.86 6.31 -1.96
C GLU A 184 -12.52 6.02 -2.64
N GLU A 185 -12.57 5.67 -3.94
CA GLU A 185 -11.38 5.57 -4.77
C GLU A 185 -11.46 6.65 -5.84
N LEU A 186 -10.63 7.68 -5.70
CA LEU A 186 -10.65 8.83 -6.58
C LEU A 186 -9.63 8.66 -7.72
N PRO A 187 -9.87 9.27 -8.89
CA PRO A 187 -8.88 9.29 -9.95
C PRO A 187 -7.57 9.88 -9.42
N TYR A 188 -6.49 9.12 -9.59
CA TYR A 188 -5.16 9.46 -9.12
C TYR A 188 -4.19 9.25 -10.27
N ARG A 189 -3.45 10.30 -10.59
CA ARG A 189 -2.23 10.17 -11.37
C ARG A 189 -1.17 10.96 -10.70
N ALA A 190 0.02 10.41 -10.73
CA ALA A 190 1.16 11.22 -10.40
C ALA A 190 2.33 10.95 -11.33
N VAL A 191 3.06 12.03 -11.58
CA VAL A 191 4.13 12.10 -12.56
C VAL A 191 5.34 12.69 -11.86
N VAL A 192 6.49 12.07 -12.05
CA VAL A 192 7.76 12.61 -11.56
C VAL A 192 8.30 13.55 -12.63
N VAL A 193 8.52 14.81 -12.26
CA VAL A 193 9.13 15.82 -13.12
C VAL A 193 10.58 15.99 -12.67
N ALA A 194 11.48 15.55 -13.54
CA ALA A 194 12.91 15.49 -13.25
C ALA A 194 13.52 16.88 -13.12
N GLY A 195 14.27 17.11 -12.04
CA GLY A 195 15.03 18.33 -11.81
C GLY A 195 14.22 19.63 -11.70
N ALA A 196 12.90 19.54 -11.67
CA ALA A 196 12.03 20.67 -11.43
C ALA A 196 12.07 21.04 -9.93
N GLN A 197 12.36 22.31 -9.65
CA GLN A 197 12.19 22.89 -8.31
C GLN A 197 10.79 23.49 -8.13
N SER A 198 10.12 23.79 -9.25
CA SER A 198 8.77 24.33 -9.30
C SER A 198 8.02 23.76 -10.51
N LEU A 199 6.69 23.82 -10.44
CA LEU A 199 5.84 23.30 -11.50
C LEU A 199 5.53 24.38 -12.53
N ASP A 200 6.14 24.30 -13.72
CA ASP A 200 5.86 25.20 -14.83
C ASP A 200 4.45 24.97 -15.45
N GLU A 201 3.93 26.01 -16.13
CA GLU A 201 2.59 25.96 -16.72
C GLU A 201 2.49 24.92 -17.85
N SER A 202 3.58 24.64 -18.56
CA SER A 202 3.59 23.64 -19.63
C SER A 202 3.31 22.24 -19.08
N THR A 203 3.88 21.93 -17.91
CA THR A 203 3.70 20.67 -17.19
C THR A 203 2.30 20.59 -16.59
N ARG A 204 1.79 21.69 -16.00
CA ARG A 204 0.40 21.77 -15.54
C ARG A 204 -0.57 21.49 -16.69
N ALA A 205 -0.40 22.18 -17.81
CA ALA A 205 -1.24 22.01 -18.99
C ALA A 205 -1.18 20.58 -19.54
N ARG A 206 0.00 19.95 -19.59
CA ARG A 206 0.15 18.54 -20.00
C ARG A 206 -0.59 17.59 -19.07
N LEU A 207 -0.55 17.81 -17.76
CA LEU A 207 -1.25 16.98 -16.78
C LEU A 207 -2.78 17.13 -16.89
N ARG A 208 -3.27 18.37 -17.04
CA ARG A 208 -4.70 18.65 -17.27
C ARG A 208 -5.23 17.97 -18.53
N ARG A 209 -4.47 17.98 -19.63
CA ARG A 209 -4.86 17.29 -20.89
C ARG A 209 -4.97 15.77 -20.75
N ASN A 210 -4.24 15.18 -19.81
CA ASN A 210 -4.27 13.74 -19.54
C ASN A 210 -5.35 13.34 -18.54
N TRP A 211 -6.21 14.28 -18.13
CA TRP A 211 -7.31 14.06 -17.20
C TRP A 211 -8.66 14.11 -17.93
N PRO A 212 -9.68 13.36 -17.47
CA PRO A 212 -11.01 13.46 -18.06
C PRO A 212 -11.51 14.91 -18.15
N ALA A 213 -12.02 15.28 -19.33
CA ALA A 213 -12.54 16.62 -19.59
C ALA A 213 -13.65 16.99 -18.59
N GLY A 214 -13.66 18.23 -18.13
CA GLY A 214 -14.67 18.75 -17.19
C GLY A 214 -14.46 18.37 -15.72
N SER A 215 -13.46 17.57 -15.37
CA SER A 215 -13.13 17.33 -13.96
C SER A 215 -12.40 18.52 -13.35
N ALA A 216 -12.77 18.92 -12.13
CA ALA A 216 -11.92 19.77 -11.31
C ALA A 216 -10.64 18.99 -10.97
N VAL A 217 -9.49 19.50 -11.41
CA VAL A 217 -8.17 18.89 -11.16
C VAL A 217 -7.33 19.88 -10.37
N GLU A 218 -7.04 19.53 -9.13
CA GLU A 218 -5.99 20.21 -8.40
C GLU A 218 -4.67 19.49 -8.68
N ILE A 219 -3.63 20.29 -8.97
CA ILE A 219 -2.30 19.79 -9.28
C ILE A 219 -1.36 20.23 -8.16
N VAL A 220 -0.97 19.26 -7.34
CA VAL A 220 -0.06 19.46 -6.21
C VAL A 220 1.33 19.01 -6.60
N ALA A 221 2.31 19.84 -6.28
CA ALA A 221 3.71 19.59 -6.51
C ALA A 221 4.40 19.27 -5.18
N VAL A 222 4.76 18.01 -4.98
CA VAL A 222 5.41 17.52 -3.77
C VAL A 222 6.91 17.46 -4.01
N PRO A 223 7.73 18.28 -3.33
CA PRO A 223 9.18 18.20 -3.46
C PRO A 223 9.67 16.90 -2.83
N VAL A 224 10.47 16.14 -3.57
CA VAL A 224 11.19 14.97 -3.07
C VAL A 224 12.63 15.39 -2.83
N ARG A 225 13.12 15.18 -1.61
CA ARG A 225 14.51 15.39 -1.22
C ARG A 225 15.12 14.06 -0.80
N ILE A 226 16.25 13.73 -1.38
CA ILE A 226 17.02 12.52 -1.07
C ILE A 226 18.40 12.95 -0.62
N ASP A 227 18.76 12.65 0.62
CA ASP A 227 20.05 12.99 1.22
C ASP A 227 20.86 11.72 1.51
N VAL A 228 21.95 11.51 0.79
CA VAL A 228 22.87 10.38 1.02
C VAL A 228 24.31 10.85 1.25
N PRO A 229 25.14 10.10 1.99
CA PRO A 229 26.56 10.43 2.14
C PRO A 229 27.27 10.38 0.78
N VAL A 230 28.24 11.28 0.54
CA VAL A 230 29.16 11.15 -0.59
C VAL A 230 30.14 10.01 -0.28
N PRO A 231 30.36 9.03 -1.18
CA PRO A 231 31.39 8.02 -0.96
C PRO A 231 32.76 8.68 -0.82
N ALA A 232 33.54 8.27 0.19
CA ALA A 232 34.86 8.84 0.49
C ALA A 232 35.89 8.66 -0.66
N ILE A 233 35.63 7.75 -1.60
CA ILE A 233 36.56 7.35 -2.65
C ILE A 233 36.14 8.02 -3.95
N GLY A 234 36.58 9.27 -4.19
CA GLY A 234 36.82 9.93 -5.49
C GLY A 234 35.81 9.77 -6.65
N GLY A 235 34.61 9.27 -6.38
CA GLY A 235 33.67 8.76 -7.37
C GLY A 235 32.83 9.86 -7.99
N SER A 236 32.85 9.91 -9.32
CA SER A 236 32.14 10.85 -10.17
C SER A 236 30.61 10.67 -10.11
N GLY A 237 29.98 11.27 -9.11
CA GLY A 237 28.55 11.59 -9.13
C GLY A 237 27.58 10.54 -8.57
N PRO A 238 26.27 10.88 -8.51
CA PRO A 238 25.22 10.10 -7.84
C PRO A 238 24.90 8.76 -8.51
N SER A 239 25.26 8.59 -9.78
CA SER A 239 25.17 7.30 -10.47
C SER A 239 26.19 6.28 -9.94
N ALA A 240 27.25 6.72 -9.27
CA ALA A 240 28.31 5.84 -8.76
C ALA A 240 28.12 5.41 -7.30
N SER A 241 27.23 6.06 -6.52
CA SER A 241 26.96 5.68 -5.12
C SER A 241 25.84 4.62 -5.04
N PRO A 242 26.13 3.41 -4.54
CA PRO A 242 25.09 2.39 -4.28
C PRO A 242 24.00 2.88 -3.34
N GLU A 243 24.36 3.69 -2.34
CA GLU A 243 23.44 4.29 -1.36
C GLU A 243 22.51 5.30 -2.04
N ALA A 244 23.04 6.18 -2.89
CA ALA A 244 22.25 7.11 -3.70
C ALA A 244 21.25 6.34 -4.56
N GLN A 245 21.72 5.34 -5.29
CA GLN A 245 20.85 4.54 -6.14
C GLN A 245 19.78 3.80 -5.32
N ALA A 246 20.11 3.26 -4.14
CA ALA A 246 19.15 2.60 -3.27
C ALA A 246 18.09 3.58 -2.76
N ALA A 247 18.51 4.77 -2.31
CA ALA A 247 17.60 5.81 -1.86
C ALA A 247 16.66 6.25 -2.98
N VAL A 248 17.16 6.52 -4.18
CA VAL A 248 16.35 6.83 -5.37
C VAL A 248 15.33 5.73 -5.68
N ARG A 249 15.76 4.47 -5.64
CA ARG A 249 14.89 3.31 -5.88
C ARG A 249 13.82 3.16 -4.80
N ASN A 250 14.10 3.54 -3.55
CA ASN A 250 13.10 3.55 -2.47
C ASN A 250 11.97 4.54 -2.77
N TYR A 251 12.25 5.65 -3.45
CA TYR A 251 11.23 6.57 -3.96
C TYR A 251 10.60 6.12 -5.29
N GLY A 252 10.99 4.96 -5.82
CA GLY A 252 10.61 4.47 -7.15
C GLY A 252 11.00 5.42 -8.29
N LEU A 253 12.06 6.20 -8.07
CA LEU A 253 12.62 7.14 -9.03
C LEU A 253 13.79 6.49 -9.78
N ARG A 254 14.26 7.16 -10.83
CA ARG A 254 15.55 6.90 -11.49
C ARG A 254 16.53 8.01 -11.14
N THR A 255 17.83 7.74 -11.13
CA THR A 255 18.85 8.73 -10.72
C THR A 255 18.79 9.99 -11.58
N GLY A 256 18.52 9.84 -12.88
CA GLY A 256 18.31 10.96 -13.81
C GLY A 256 16.99 11.72 -13.65
N GLN A 257 16.10 11.28 -12.75
CA GLN A 257 14.88 12.02 -12.38
C GLN A 257 15.10 12.99 -11.21
N LEU A 258 16.32 13.06 -10.67
CA LEU A 258 16.66 13.98 -9.60
C LEU A 258 17.73 14.94 -10.10
N GLN A 259 17.60 16.20 -9.72
CA GLN A 259 18.71 17.15 -9.79
C GLN A 259 19.59 16.94 -8.56
N TRP A 260 20.82 16.51 -8.78
CA TRP A 260 21.76 16.25 -7.71
C TRP A 260 22.68 17.44 -7.46
N ARG A 261 22.97 17.69 -6.18
CA ARG A 261 23.99 18.65 -5.74
C ARG A 261 24.86 17.97 -4.68
N SER A 262 26.16 18.26 -4.67
CA SER A 262 27.03 17.87 -3.58
C SER A 262 27.18 19.05 -2.62
N GLU A 263 26.91 18.83 -1.34
CA GLU A 263 26.96 19.86 -0.31
C GLU A 263 27.35 19.24 1.03
N ALA A 264 28.39 19.79 1.69
CA ALA A 264 28.85 19.33 3.00
C ALA A 264 29.09 17.80 3.11
N GLY A 265 29.71 17.20 2.09
CA GLY A 265 29.97 15.75 2.07
C GLY A 265 28.72 14.88 1.86
N ARG A 266 27.60 15.47 1.41
CA ARG A 266 26.36 14.77 1.08
C ARG A 266 25.96 15.00 -0.37
N LEU A 267 25.31 14.01 -0.99
CA LEU A 267 24.60 14.15 -2.25
C LEU A 267 23.13 14.40 -1.96
N ARG A 268 22.63 15.54 -2.42
CA ARG A 268 21.22 15.96 -2.30
C ARG A 268 20.55 15.83 -3.65
N GLY A 269 19.58 14.94 -3.77
CA GLY A 269 18.74 14.77 -4.96
C GLY A 269 17.39 15.48 -4.77
N ALA A 270 17.00 16.33 -5.72
CA ALA A 270 15.71 17.01 -5.72
C ALA A 270 14.86 16.62 -6.94
N ALA A 271 13.59 16.28 -6.72
CA ALA A 271 12.62 16.04 -7.77
C ALA A 271 11.26 16.62 -7.38
N LEU A 272 10.37 16.78 -8.36
CA LEU A 272 8.99 17.18 -8.11
C LEU A 272 8.06 16.02 -8.45
N ILE A 273 7.36 15.49 -7.46
CA ILE A 273 6.24 14.59 -7.71
C ILE A 273 5.01 15.45 -7.90
N VAL A 274 4.42 15.37 -9.09
CA VAL A 274 3.21 16.10 -9.39
C VAL A 274 2.03 15.15 -9.32
N VAL A 275 1.14 15.41 -8.37
CA VAL A 275 -0.08 14.64 -8.18
C VAL A 275 -1.24 15.45 -8.74
N ALA A 276 -2.01 14.84 -9.63
CA ALA A 276 -3.30 15.36 -10.05
C ALA A 276 -4.38 14.51 -9.39
N THR A 277 -5.37 15.17 -8.79
CA THR A 277 -6.47 14.54 -8.05
C THR A 277 -7.74 15.35 -8.24
N ALA A 278 -8.90 14.76 -7.90
CA ALA A 278 -10.10 15.55 -7.66
C ALA A 278 -9.87 16.52 -6.47
N ASP A 279 -10.56 17.66 -6.48
CA ASP A 279 -10.40 18.83 -5.56
C ASP A 279 -10.15 18.44 -4.09
N VAL A 280 -10.87 17.42 -3.60
CA VAL A 280 -10.89 17.09 -2.18
C VAL A 280 -9.60 16.44 -1.64
N VAL A 281 -8.75 15.91 -2.51
CA VAL A 281 -7.48 15.26 -2.10
C VAL A 281 -6.35 16.27 -1.99
N ALA A 282 -6.48 17.42 -2.63
CA ALA A 282 -5.40 18.38 -2.63
C ALA A 282 -5.40 19.27 -1.38
N GLU A 283 -6.50 19.28 -0.62
CA GLU A 283 -6.52 19.71 0.78
C GLU A 283 -5.68 18.77 1.66
N ASP A 284 -5.90 17.45 1.61
CA ASP A 284 -5.07 16.46 2.32
C ASP A 284 -3.58 16.51 1.90
N LEU A 285 -3.30 16.73 0.62
CA LEU A 285 -1.91 16.84 0.13
C LEU A 285 -1.26 18.17 0.51
N ARG A 286 -2.03 19.26 0.62
CA ARG A 286 -1.54 20.53 1.19
C ARG A 286 -1.12 20.35 2.64
N GLU A 287 -1.90 19.59 3.42
CA GLU A 287 -1.56 19.23 4.79
C GLU A 287 -0.31 18.32 4.86
N LEU A 288 -0.22 17.30 4.00
CA LEU A 288 0.96 16.41 3.94
C LEU A 288 2.24 17.13 3.47
N ALA A 289 2.12 18.11 2.58
CA ALA A 289 3.25 18.93 2.13
C ALA A 289 3.67 19.97 3.20
N ALA A 290 2.80 20.28 4.16
CA ALA A 290 3.07 21.17 5.28
C ALA A 290 3.64 20.44 6.51
N ALA A 291 3.62 19.10 6.53
CA ALA A 291 4.24 18.30 7.58
C ALA A 291 5.78 18.38 7.49
N PRO A 292 6.49 18.64 8.61
CA PRO A 292 7.93 18.92 8.64
C PRO A 292 8.82 17.75 8.22
#